data_AF-A0A923VDH9-F1
#
_entry.id   AF-A0A923VDH9-F1
#
_cell.length_a   1.000
_cell.length_b   1.000
_cell.length_c   1.000
_cell.angle_alpha   90.00
_cell.angle_beta   90.00
_cell.angle_gamma   90.00
#
_symmetry.space_group_name_H-M   'P 1'
#
loop_
_entity.id
_entity.type
_entity.pdbx_description
1 polymer ?
#
loop_
_entity_poly.entity_id
_entity_poly.type
_entity_poly.pdbx_seq_one_letter_code
_entity_poly.pdbx_strand_id
1 'polypeptide(L)'
;MFYHLKTKFGNTEAVIDDTCGVSKFYEIADTLATGLQVSFLNQIDDSETLDWDFHYKNHLLTLHYNVFNGVSVFPQHIKNVQQENNAVMEIAHFLERRAF
;
A
#
# COMPACT_ATOMS: atom_id res chain seq x y z
N MET A 1 -6.69 -2.72 -12.38
CA MET A 1 -6.75 -1.31 -12.84
C MET A 1 -6.51 -0.47 -11.60
N PHE A 2 -5.41 0.29 -11.54
CA PHE A 2 -5.01 1.01 -10.32
C PHE A 2 -5.81 2.32 -10.22
N TYR A 3 -6.43 2.57 -9.07
CA TYR A 3 -7.19 3.79 -8.83
C TYR A 3 -6.56 4.59 -7.69
N HIS A 4 -6.39 5.89 -7.91
CA HIS A 4 -5.87 6.79 -6.89
C HIS A 4 -7.04 7.50 -6.22
N LEU A 5 -7.28 7.20 -4.95
CA LEU A 5 -8.25 7.89 -4.11
C LEU A 5 -7.52 8.97 -3.32
N LYS A 6 -8.07 10.18 -3.27
CA LYS A 6 -7.57 11.21 -2.35
C LYS A 6 -8.25 10.99 -1.00
N THR A 7 -7.48 10.62 -0.01
CA THR A 7 -7.95 10.50 1.37
C THR A 7 -8.42 11.86 1.89
N LYS A 8 -9.30 11.87 2.90
CA LYS A 8 -9.87 13.09 3.51
C LYS A 8 -8.82 14.08 4.04
N PHE A 9 -7.58 13.64 4.19
CA PHE A 9 -6.45 14.44 4.66
C PHE A 9 -5.58 15.03 3.54
N GLY A 10 -5.95 14.83 2.27
CA GLY A 10 -5.21 15.34 1.09
C GLY A 10 -4.11 14.41 0.59
N ASN A 11 -3.90 13.26 1.25
CA ASN A 11 -2.94 12.24 0.86
C ASN A 11 -3.53 11.30 -0.20
N THR A 12 -2.68 10.75 -1.05
CA THR A 12 -3.04 9.80 -2.10
C THR A 12 -3.02 8.40 -1.52
N GLU A 13 -4.13 7.69 -1.67
CA GLU A 13 -4.27 6.27 -1.47
C GLU A 13 -4.27 5.61 -2.84
N ALA A 14 -3.34 4.68 -3.06
CA ALA A 14 -3.33 3.87 -4.27
C ALA A 14 -4.07 2.57 -3.99
N VAL A 15 -5.24 2.40 -4.61
CA VAL A 15 -5.95 1.12 -4.65
C VAL A 15 -5.29 0.29 -5.73
N ILE A 16 -4.74 -0.85 -5.31
CA ILE A 16 -3.99 -1.76 -6.16
C ILE A 16 -4.97 -2.66 -6.92
N ASP A 17 -5.95 -3.22 -6.21
CA ASP A 17 -6.94 -4.13 -6.78
C ASP A 17 -8.20 -4.13 -5.89
N ASP A 18 -9.37 -3.90 -6.50
CA ASP A 18 -10.64 -3.66 -5.81
C ASP A 18 -11.45 -4.93 -5.51
N THR A 19 -11.04 -6.09 -6.02
CA THR A 19 -11.81 -7.35 -5.93
C THR A 19 -10.94 -8.58 -5.68
N CYS A 20 -9.71 -8.37 -5.20
CA CYS A 20 -8.77 -9.45 -4.98
C CYS A 20 -8.90 -10.10 -3.58
N GLY A 21 -8.64 -11.40 -3.51
CA GLY A 21 -8.57 -12.12 -2.24
C GLY A 21 -7.24 -11.90 -1.51
N VAL A 22 -7.18 -12.36 -0.26
CA VAL A 22 -6.02 -12.22 0.64
C VAL A 22 -4.72 -12.77 0.04
N SER A 23 -4.79 -13.74 -0.88
CA SER A 23 -3.60 -14.23 -1.60
C SER A 23 -2.88 -13.12 -2.37
N LYS A 24 -3.64 -12.20 -2.97
CA LYS A 24 -3.11 -11.05 -3.71
C LYS A 24 -2.34 -10.10 -2.80
N PHE A 25 -2.88 -9.86 -1.61
CA PHE A 25 -2.21 -9.05 -0.59
C PHE A 25 -0.84 -9.61 -0.26
N TYR A 26 -0.74 -10.93 0.00
CA TYR A 26 0.55 -11.56 0.31
C TYR A 26 1.51 -11.54 -0.89
N GLU A 27 1.03 -11.72 -2.12
CA GLU A 27 1.86 -11.56 -3.33
C GLU A 27 2.39 -10.12 -3.48
N ILE A 28 1.56 -9.11 -3.21
CA ILE A 28 1.97 -7.70 -3.23
C ILE A 28 2.99 -7.44 -2.13
N ALA A 29 2.73 -7.90 -0.91
CA ALA A 29 3.64 -7.75 0.22
C ALA A 29 5.01 -8.38 -0.07
N ASP A 30 5.03 -9.60 -0.62
CA ASP A 30 6.26 -10.28 -1.04
C ASP A 30 6.96 -9.52 -2.19
N THR A 31 6.20 -9.00 -3.16
CA THR A 31 6.75 -8.19 -4.25
C THR A 31 7.38 -6.89 -3.74
N LEU A 32 6.80 -6.26 -2.72
CA LEU A 32 7.35 -5.08 -2.08
C LEU A 32 8.60 -5.43 -1.27
N ALA A 33 8.57 -6.50 -0.47
CA ALA A 33 9.70 -6.95 0.33
C ALA A 33 10.89 -7.36 -0.56
N THR A 34 10.66 -8.18 -1.57
CA THR A 34 11.72 -8.67 -2.45
C THR A 34 12.15 -7.61 -3.47
N GLY A 35 11.20 -6.82 -3.96
CA GLY A 35 11.42 -5.89 -5.05
C GLY A 35 11.91 -4.51 -4.64
N LEU A 36 11.36 -3.96 -3.56
CA LEU A 36 11.73 -2.66 -3.01
C LEU A 36 12.57 -2.78 -1.72
N GLN A 37 12.83 -4.01 -1.24
CA GLN A 37 13.57 -4.27 -0.01
C GLN A 37 12.96 -3.58 1.21
N VAL A 38 11.63 -3.46 1.24
CA VAL A 38 10.92 -2.87 2.39
C VAL A 38 10.88 -3.84 3.55
N SER A 39 10.93 -3.29 4.75
CA SER A 39 10.75 -4.04 5.99
C SER A 39 9.40 -3.69 6.60
N PHE A 40 8.56 -4.71 6.77
CA PHE A 40 7.29 -4.59 7.49
C PHE A 40 7.57 -4.55 8.99
N LEU A 41 7.05 -3.54 9.67
CA LEU A 41 7.28 -3.26 11.08
C LEU A 41 6.12 -3.71 11.97
N ASN A 42 4.90 -3.43 11.54
CA ASN A 42 3.69 -3.70 12.31
C ASN A 42 2.72 -4.42 11.39
N GLN A 43 2.36 -5.65 11.75
CA GLN A 43 1.50 -6.51 10.95
C GLN A 43 0.28 -6.82 11.81
N ILE A 44 -0.83 -6.15 11.51
CA ILE A 44 -2.10 -6.35 12.19
C ILE A 44 -2.96 -7.21 11.28
N ASP A 45 -3.16 -8.45 11.68
CA ASP A 45 -4.01 -9.41 10.97
C ASP A 45 -5.35 -9.53 11.72
N ASP A 46 -6.40 -8.91 11.19
CA ASP A 46 -7.77 -9.04 11.68
C ASP A 46 -8.57 -10.00 10.76
N SER A 47 -9.75 -10.44 11.21
CA SER A 47 -10.59 -11.40 10.47
C SER A 47 -11.08 -10.85 9.11
N GLU A 48 -11.20 -9.53 8.99
CA GLU A 48 -11.74 -8.86 7.80
C GLU A 48 -10.73 -7.91 7.13
N THR A 49 -9.69 -7.48 7.86
CA THR A 49 -8.70 -6.50 7.39
C THR A 49 -7.28 -6.88 7.77
N LEU A 50 -6.33 -6.58 6.91
CA LEU A 50 -4.90 -6.71 7.21
C LEU A 50 -4.24 -5.33 7.06
N ASP A 51 -3.54 -4.88 8.09
CA ASP A 51 -2.86 -3.58 8.11
C ASP A 51 -1.39 -3.80 8.40
N TRP A 52 -0.57 -3.71 7.34
CA TRP A 52 0.86 -3.94 7.42
C TRP A 52 1.61 -2.64 7.20
N ASP A 53 2.18 -2.09 8.26
CA ASP A 53 3.03 -0.91 8.19
C ASP A 53 4.44 -1.28 7.75
N PHE A 54 5.00 -0.50 6.84
CA PHE A 54 6.36 -0.68 6.35
C PHE A 54 7.06 0.66 6.11
N HIS A 55 8.39 0.61 6.17
CA HIS A 55 9.21 1.74 5.74
C HIS A 55 9.59 1.61 4.28
N TYR A 56 9.27 2.64 3.51
CA TYR A 56 9.79 2.84 2.17
C TYR A 56 10.54 4.16 2.11
N LYS A 57 11.86 4.06 1.89
CA LYS A 57 12.80 5.19 1.97
C LYS A 57 12.72 5.87 3.35
N ASN A 58 12.11 7.05 3.41
CA ASN A 58 11.98 7.87 4.62
C ASN A 58 10.52 8.09 5.01
N HIS A 59 9.60 7.30 4.43
CA HIS A 59 8.17 7.40 4.65
C HIS A 59 7.67 6.13 5.34
N LEU A 60 6.73 6.29 6.26
CA LEU A 60 5.98 5.20 6.87
C LEU A 60 4.67 5.06 6.11
N LEU A 61 4.48 3.90 5.49
CA LEU A 61 3.32 3.58 4.67
C LEU A 61 2.62 2.35 5.26
N THR A 62 1.33 2.24 5.00
CA THR A 62 0.52 1.09 5.38
C THR A 62 0.01 0.42 4.13
N LEU A 63 0.24 -0.88 4.03
CA LEU A 63 -0.43 -1.76 3.07
C LEU A 63 -1.68 -2.27 3.77
N HIS A 64 -2.82 -1.79 3.32
CA HIS A 64 -4.13 -2.13 3.84
C HIS A 64 -4.80 -3.14 2.92
N TYR A 65 -5.39 -4.16 3.50
CA TYR A 65 -6.30 -5.06 2.82
C TYR A 65 -7.62 -5.12 3.56
N ASN A 66 -8.70 -5.20 2.79
CA ASN A 66 -10.04 -5.39 3.27
C ASN A 66 -10.77 -6.36 2.35
N VAL A 67 -11.44 -7.35 2.91
CA VAL A 67 -12.22 -8.34 2.13
C VAL A 67 -13.31 -7.72 1.24
N PHE A 68 -13.76 -6.50 1.53
CA PHE A 68 -14.76 -5.76 0.77
C PHE A 68 -14.16 -4.75 -0.22
N ASN A 69 -12.99 -4.18 0.07
CA ASN A 69 -12.39 -3.08 -0.72
C ASN A 69 -11.10 -3.49 -1.45
N GLY A 70 -10.63 -4.72 -1.25
CA GLY A 70 -9.40 -5.23 -1.84
C GLY A 70 -8.15 -4.69 -1.14
N VAL A 71 -7.09 -4.40 -1.92
CA VAL A 71 -5.78 -3.96 -1.40
C VAL A 71 -5.53 -2.50 -1.75
N SER A 72 -5.12 -1.71 -0.76
CA SER A 72 -4.70 -0.32 -0.93
C SER A 72 -3.40 0.00 -0.17
N VAL A 73 -2.74 1.08 -0.57
CA VAL A 73 -1.54 1.62 0.10
C VAL A 73 -1.73 3.11 0.36
N PHE A 74 -1.44 3.54 1.59
CA PHE A 74 -1.51 4.95 1.98
C PHE A 74 -0.42 5.32 3.01
N PRO A 75 -0.09 6.61 3.18
CA PRO A 75 0.90 7.06 4.15
C PRO A 75 0.29 7.25 5.54
N GLN A 76 1.01 6.86 6.61
CA GLN A 76 0.55 7.04 8.00
C GLN A 76 0.74 8.45 8.54
N HIS A 77 1.85 9.11 8.16
CA HIS A 77 2.17 10.45 8.63
C HIS A 77 1.84 11.50 7.55
N ILE A 78 1.66 12.74 8.01
CA ILE A 78 1.38 13.93 7.19
C ILE A 78 2.48 14.96 7.46
N LYS A 79 3.75 14.56 7.37
CA LYS A 79 4.85 15.52 7.55
C LYS A 79 5.09 16.29 6.26
N ASN A 80 4.95 15.64 5.11
CA ASN A 80 5.11 16.28 3.81
C ASN A 80 4.24 15.59 2.75
N VAL A 81 3.00 16.07 2.62
CA VAL A 81 1.95 15.54 1.72
C VAL A 81 2.48 15.24 0.31
N GLN A 82 3.29 16.14 -0.26
CA GLN A 82 3.78 15.97 -1.62
C GLN A 82 4.81 14.83 -1.75
N GLN A 83 5.70 14.68 -0.77
CA GLN A 83 6.70 13.61 -0.78
C GLN A 83 6.06 12.25 -0.49
N GLU A 84 5.10 12.20 0.43
CA GLU A 84 4.34 11.00 0.76
C GLU A 84 3.48 10.55 -0.42
N ASN A 85 2.82 11.49 -1.12
CA ASN A 85 2.10 11.19 -2.35
C ASN A 85 3.02 10.61 -3.42
N ASN A 86 4.22 11.18 -3.60
CA ASN A 86 5.20 10.64 -4.55
C ASN A 86 5.63 9.22 -4.18
N ALA A 87 5.82 8.92 -2.89
CA ALA A 87 6.18 7.59 -2.43
C ALA A 87 5.09 6.55 -2.72
N VAL A 88 3.82 6.90 -2.47
CA VAL A 88 2.67 6.05 -2.81
C VAL A 88 2.59 5.82 -4.32
N MET A 89 2.77 6.88 -5.11
CA MET A 89 2.76 6.81 -6.58
C MET A 89 3.88 5.93 -7.12
N GLU A 90 5.10 6.03 -6.57
CA GLU A 90 6.21 5.15 -6.95
C GLU A 90 5.90 3.68 -6.69
N ILE A 91 5.30 3.37 -5.54
CA ILE A 91 4.90 2.00 -5.20
C ILE A 91 3.80 1.52 -6.14
N ALA A 92 2.78 2.33 -6.40
CA ALA A 92 1.73 1.99 -7.35
C ALA A 92 2.30 1.69 -8.75
N HIS A 93 3.20 2.55 -9.25
CA HIS A 93 3.86 2.34 -10.55
C HIS A 93 4.79 1.12 -10.55
N PHE A 94 5.45 0.85 -9.43
CA PHE A 94 6.30 -0.34 -9.29
C PHE A 94 5.47 -1.62 -9.34
N LEU A 95 4.36 -1.64 -8.61
CA LEU A 95 3.42 -2.75 -8.60
C LEU A 95 2.76 -2.91 -9.97
N GLU A 96 2.34 -1.84 -10.64
CA GLU A 96 1.81 -1.91 -12.02
C GLU A 96 2.83 -2.53 -13.00
N ARG A 97 4.12 -2.25 -12.83
CA ARG A 97 5.17 -2.84 -13.70
C ARG A 97 5.50 -4.30 -13.38
N ARG A 98 5.22 -4.77 -12.16
CA ARG A 98 5.55 -6.13 -11.70
C ARG A 98 4.35 -7.06 -11.61
N ALA A 99 3.17 -6.50 -11.42
CA ALA A 99 1.93 -7.18 -11.17
C ALA A 99 0.89 -6.71 -12.20
N PHE A 100 0.71 -7.56 -13.22
CA PHE A 100 -0.34 -7.57 -14.25
C PHE A 100 -0.14 -6.68 -15.47
#